data_AF-A0A0J8F6H1-F1
#
_entry.id   AF-A0A0J8F6H1-F1
#
_cell.length_a   1.000
_cell.length_b   1.000
_cell.length_c   1.000
_cell.angle_alpha   90.00
_cell.angle_beta   90.00
_cell.angle_gamma   90.00
#
_symmetry.space_group_name_H-M   'P 1'
#
loop_
_entity.id
_entity.type
_entity.pdbx_description
1 polymer ?
#
loop_
_entity_poly.entity_id
_entity_poly.type
_entity_poly.pdbx_seq_one_letter_code
_entity_poly.pdbx_strand_id
1 'polypeptide(L)'
;MRIIIQRNQERTKKGIWEETNDHELVVKCIQSLESIGVEYLEKLQSPVDDDFMRELNDQFEFLIQSASEEYTSQKYLGPLCESLGQLSRSTFVHTENQAQTSMWLQSLKNVFKQTYPDNDRTEAIGKSVKEINRTVVLSLEQETDIGTNHYWIYSGDIEDIAKIGARNAAIFPLRKCLGAYRWHFIAMSNALIADRRYFQSQVNYTVAGIHTQYK
;
A
#
# COMPACT_ATOMS: atom_id res chain seq x y z
N MET A 1 -5.36 -2.02 -24.32
CA MET A 1 -5.36 -0.75 -23.55
C MET A 1 -5.03 0.49 -24.36
N ARG A 2 -3.94 0.54 -25.15
CA ARG A 2 -3.61 1.70 -26.03
C ARG A 2 -4.77 2.17 -26.92
N ILE A 3 -5.58 1.23 -27.43
CA ILE A 3 -6.74 1.52 -28.29
C ILE A 3 -7.86 2.26 -27.54
N ILE A 4 -8.06 2.00 -26.25
CA ILE A 4 -9.13 2.64 -25.46
C ILE A 4 -8.73 4.08 -25.13
N ILE A 5 -7.47 4.29 -24.75
CA ILE A 5 -6.91 5.62 -24.44
C ILE A 5 -6.83 6.47 -25.72
N GLN A 6 -6.40 5.91 -26.86
CA GLN A 6 -6.42 6.61 -28.15
C GLN A 6 -7.84 6.94 -28.62
N ARG A 7 -8.82 6.03 -28.45
CA ARG A 7 -10.23 6.31 -28.78
C ARG A 7 -10.82 7.42 -27.90
N ASN A 8 -10.37 7.54 -26.66
CA ASN A 8 -10.80 8.62 -25.78
C ASN A 8 -10.21 9.97 -26.20
N GLN A 9 -8.95 10.04 -26.61
CA GLN A 9 -8.36 11.27 -27.17
C GLN A 9 -9.06 11.75 -28.45
N GLU A 10 -9.59 10.84 -29.27
CA GLU A 10 -10.40 11.18 -30.45
C GLU A 10 -11.83 11.64 -30.10
N ARG A 11 -12.40 11.16 -28.99
CA ARG A 11 -13.71 11.57 -28.49
C ARG A 11 -13.69 12.97 -27.87
N THR A 12 -12.61 13.34 -27.17
CA THR A 12 -12.44 14.70 -26.62
C THR A 12 -12.39 15.76 -27.73
N LYS A 13 -11.85 15.42 -28.92
CA LYS A 13 -11.90 16.29 -30.11
C LYS A 13 -13.31 16.48 -30.69
N LYS A 14 -14.28 15.64 -30.33
CA LYS A 14 -15.66 15.67 -30.86
C LYS A 14 -16.70 16.30 -29.94
N GLY A 15 -16.29 16.87 -28.80
CA GLY A 15 -17.15 17.76 -28.01
C GLY A 15 -18.46 17.12 -27.52
N ILE A 16 -18.44 15.86 -27.08
CA ILE A 16 -19.58 15.23 -26.40
C ILE A 16 -19.16 15.00 -24.95
N TRP A 17 -19.78 15.77 -24.06
CA TRP A 17 -19.56 15.72 -22.61
C TRP A 17 -20.45 14.62 -22.00
N GLU A 18 -19.82 13.55 -21.49
CA GLU A 18 -20.37 12.65 -20.48
C GLU A 18 -19.33 12.47 -19.36
N GLU A 19 -18.93 13.55 -18.69
CA GLU A 19 -17.91 13.54 -17.63
C GLU A 19 -18.23 12.61 -16.44
N THR A 20 -19.50 12.28 -16.23
CA THR A 20 -19.97 11.34 -15.21
C THR A 20 -19.72 9.88 -15.56
N ASN A 21 -19.84 9.51 -16.84
CA ASN A 21 -19.69 8.12 -17.29
C ASN A 21 -18.20 7.72 -17.34
N ASP A 22 -17.34 8.63 -17.78
CA ASP A 22 -15.91 8.37 -17.89
C ASP A 22 -15.22 8.18 -16.54
N HIS A 23 -15.63 8.91 -15.49
CA HIS A 23 -15.04 8.76 -14.17
C HIS A 23 -15.34 7.37 -13.58
N GLU A 24 -16.60 6.96 -13.63
CA GLU A 24 -17.04 5.66 -13.13
C GLU A 24 -16.37 4.50 -13.89
N LEU A 25 -16.22 4.64 -15.21
CA LEU A 25 -15.53 3.65 -16.04
C LEU A 25 -14.05 3.52 -15.67
N VAL A 26 -13.34 4.63 -15.47
CA VAL A 26 -11.92 4.58 -15.06
C VAL A 26 -11.77 3.97 -13.67
N VAL A 27 -12.64 4.32 -12.72
CA VAL A 27 -12.63 3.71 -11.38
C VAL A 27 -12.90 2.21 -11.44
N LYS A 28 -13.88 1.77 -12.25
CA LYS A 28 -14.14 0.34 -12.47
C LYS A 28 -12.94 -0.38 -13.10
N CYS A 29 -12.22 0.26 -14.02
CA CYS A 29 -10.99 -0.31 -14.59
C CYS A 29 -9.90 -0.48 -13.51
N ILE A 30 -9.69 0.53 -12.66
CA ILE A 30 -8.74 0.45 -11.53
C ILE A 30 -9.11 -0.70 -10.60
N GLN A 31 -10.40 -0.79 -10.20
CA GLN A 31 -10.91 -1.86 -9.35
C GLN A 31 -10.80 -3.24 -10.01
N SER A 32 -10.97 -3.33 -11.33
CA SER A 32 -10.80 -4.59 -12.05
C SER A 32 -9.35 -5.05 -12.04
N LEU A 33 -8.39 -4.14 -12.23
CA LEU A 33 -6.96 -4.47 -12.12
C LEU A 33 -6.58 -4.90 -10.71
N GLU A 34 -7.09 -4.21 -9.69
CA GLU A 34 -6.95 -4.62 -8.30
C GLU A 34 -7.49 -6.03 -8.06
N SER A 35 -8.74 -6.30 -8.48
CA SER A 35 -9.40 -7.60 -8.31
C SER A 35 -8.60 -8.72 -8.96
N ILE A 36 -8.09 -8.51 -10.18
CA ILE A 36 -7.27 -9.50 -10.87
C ILE A 36 -5.99 -9.79 -10.07
N GLY A 37 -5.30 -8.75 -9.59
CA GLY A 37 -4.08 -8.91 -8.81
C GLY A 37 -4.32 -9.61 -7.46
N VAL A 38 -5.37 -9.23 -6.74
CA VAL A 38 -5.75 -9.86 -5.46
C VAL A 38 -6.14 -11.33 -5.68
N GLU A 39 -7.00 -11.63 -6.64
CA GLU A 39 -7.40 -13.02 -6.94
C GLU A 39 -6.22 -13.88 -7.38
N TYR A 40 -5.27 -13.29 -8.12
CA TYR A 40 -4.05 -13.98 -8.54
C TYR A 40 -3.19 -14.37 -7.33
N LEU A 41 -3.01 -13.44 -6.38
CA LEU A 41 -2.28 -13.66 -5.13
C LEU A 41 -2.98 -14.68 -4.21
N GLU A 42 -4.30 -14.65 -4.13
CA GLU A 42 -5.08 -15.61 -3.32
C GLU A 42 -4.98 -17.04 -3.85
N LYS A 43 -4.93 -17.22 -5.17
CA LYS A 43 -4.91 -18.54 -5.82
C LYS A 43 -3.52 -19.19 -5.85
N LEU A 44 -2.44 -18.41 -5.68
CA LEU A 44 -1.08 -18.92 -5.74
C LEU A 44 -0.47 -19.08 -4.34
N GLN A 45 -0.30 -20.33 -3.91
CA GLN A 45 0.53 -20.68 -2.75
C GLN A 45 2.00 -20.82 -3.17
N SER A 46 2.64 -19.72 -3.59
CA SER A 46 4.09 -19.62 -3.84
C SER A 46 4.73 -20.59 -4.88
N PRO A 47 5.67 -20.14 -5.74
CA PRO A 47 6.13 -18.77 -5.93
C PRO A 47 5.22 -18.00 -6.88
N VAL A 48 5.00 -16.73 -6.55
CA VAL A 48 4.29 -15.77 -7.40
C VAL A 48 5.14 -15.44 -8.62
N ASP A 49 4.53 -15.38 -9.80
CA ASP A 49 5.22 -14.94 -11.01
C ASP A 49 5.58 -13.45 -10.89
N ASP A 50 6.88 -13.18 -10.78
CA ASP A 50 7.42 -11.82 -10.68
C ASP A 50 7.07 -10.98 -11.92
N ASP A 51 6.92 -11.60 -13.10
CA ASP A 51 6.69 -10.88 -14.35
C ASP A 51 5.25 -10.37 -14.44
N PHE A 52 4.26 -11.17 -14.05
CA PHE A 52 2.87 -10.74 -14.03
C PHE A 52 2.66 -9.58 -13.04
N MET A 53 3.20 -9.69 -11.83
CA MET A 53 3.05 -8.65 -10.81
C MET A 53 3.75 -7.35 -11.20
N ARG A 54 4.90 -7.44 -11.89
CA ARG A 54 5.59 -6.27 -12.43
C ARG A 54 4.81 -5.61 -13.55
N GLU A 55 4.29 -6.38 -14.52
CA GLU A 55 3.47 -5.85 -15.60
C GLU A 55 2.21 -5.17 -15.05
N LEU A 56 1.57 -5.76 -14.03
CA LEU A 56 0.44 -5.13 -13.35
C LEU A 56 0.84 -3.81 -12.70
N ASN A 57 1.98 -3.76 -12.00
CA ASN A 57 2.51 -2.53 -11.42
C ASN A 57 2.80 -1.46 -12.49
N ASP A 58 3.36 -1.84 -13.64
CA ASP A 58 3.60 -0.94 -14.76
C ASP A 58 2.29 -0.32 -15.28
N GLN A 59 1.18 -1.07 -15.29
CA GLN A 59 -0.13 -0.50 -15.62
C GLN A 59 -0.58 0.55 -14.60
N PHE A 60 -0.35 0.32 -13.30
CA PHE A 60 -0.64 1.32 -12.27
C PHE A 60 0.26 2.55 -12.40
N GLU A 61 1.58 2.39 -12.61
CA GLU A 61 2.50 3.52 -12.83
C GLU A 61 2.10 4.36 -14.04
N PHE A 62 1.67 3.71 -15.14
CA PHE A 62 1.13 4.39 -16.30
C PHE A 62 -0.12 5.22 -15.97
N LEU A 63 -1.06 4.66 -15.19
CA LEU A 63 -2.27 5.36 -14.76
C LEU A 63 -1.96 6.53 -13.82
N ILE A 64 -1.01 6.36 -12.91
CA ILE A 64 -0.52 7.40 -11.99
C ILE A 64 0.04 8.57 -12.80
N GLN A 65 0.96 8.29 -13.74
CA GLN A 65 1.55 9.31 -14.60
C GLN A 65 0.47 10.06 -15.39
N SER A 66 -0.45 9.32 -16.03
CA SER A 66 -1.53 9.90 -16.83
C SER A 66 -2.47 10.78 -15.98
N ALA A 67 -2.82 10.33 -14.78
CA ALA A 67 -3.70 11.06 -13.88
C ALA A 67 -3.03 12.31 -13.27
N SER A 68 -1.70 12.31 -13.16
CA SER A 68 -0.93 13.45 -12.64
C SER A 68 -0.68 14.55 -13.67
N GLU A 69 -0.61 14.21 -14.96
CA GLU A 69 -0.39 15.18 -16.05
C GLU A 69 -1.61 16.06 -16.33
N GLU A 70 -2.82 15.52 -16.21
CA GLU A 70 -4.05 16.23 -16.53
C GLU A 70 -4.84 16.62 -15.27
N TYR A 71 -5.08 17.93 -15.11
CA TYR A 71 -5.83 18.49 -13.97
C TYR A 71 -7.19 17.81 -13.72
N THR A 72 -7.95 17.51 -14.78
CA THR A 72 -9.27 16.86 -14.70
C THR A 72 -9.20 15.38 -14.31
N SER A 73 -8.02 14.76 -14.45
CA SER A 73 -7.77 13.34 -14.23
C SER A 73 -7.20 13.05 -12.83
N GLN A 74 -6.76 14.08 -12.10
CA GLN A 74 -6.23 13.91 -10.74
C GLN A 74 -7.22 13.24 -9.77
N LYS A 75 -8.54 13.35 -10.04
CA LYS A 75 -9.62 12.67 -9.29
C LYS A 75 -9.46 11.14 -9.21
N TYR A 76 -8.64 10.54 -10.08
CA TYR A 76 -8.36 9.10 -10.10
C TYR A 76 -7.23 8.69 -9.14
N LEU A 77 -6.41 9.63 -8.66
CA LEU A 77 -5.25 9.34 -7.80
C LEU A 77 -5.66 8.77 -6.44
N GLY A 78 -6.82 9.19 -5.91
CA GLY A 78 -7.37 8.65 -4.67
C GLY A 78 -7.72 7.15 -4.78
N PRO A 79 -8.56 6.76 -5.75
CA PRO A 79 -8.81 5.34 -6.07
C PRO A 79 -7.53 4.53 -6.34
N LEU A 80 -6.57 5.09 -7.09
CA LEU A 80 -5.27 4.43 -7.32
C LEU A 80 -4.53 4.15 -6.01
N CYS A 81 -4.49 5.10 -5.06
CA CYS A 81 -3.90 4.85 -3.75
C CYS A 81 -4.56 3.69 -3.00
N GLU A 82 -5.90 3.61 -3.02
CA GLU A 82 -6.64 2.55 -2.33
C GLU A 82 -6.31 1.18 -2.92
N SER A 83 -6.30 1.07 -4.25
CA SER A 83 -5.97 -0.19 -4.94
C SER A 83 -4.52 -0.62 -4.75
N LEU A 84 -3.56 0.31 -4.84
CA LEU A 84 -2.16 0.03 -4.54
C LEU A 84 -1.97 -0.43 -3.08
N GLY A 85 -2.68 0.21 -2.14
CA GLY A 85 -2.69 -0.18 -0.74
C GLY A 85 -3.23 -1.59 -0.53
N GLN A 86 -4.30 -1.97 -1.23
CA GLN A 86 -4.86 -3.31 -1.18
C GLN A 86 -3.90 -4.34 -1.76
N LEU A 87 -3.31 -4.09 -2.92
CA LEU A 87 -2.32 -4.98 -3.55
C LEU A 87 -1.08 -5.17 -2.67
N SER A 88 -0.60 -4.10 -2.05
CA SER A 88 0.52 -4.15 -1.09
C SER A 88 0.23 -5.11 0.07
N ARG A 89 -0.93 -4.95 0.73
CA ARG A 89 -1.32 -5.82 1.85
C ARG A 89 -1.59 -7.26 1.41
N SER A 90 -2.31 -7.46 0.31
CA SER A 90 -2.57 -8.80 -0.22
C SER A 90 -1.27 -9.51 -0.60
N THR A 91 -0.31 -8.82 -1.20
CA THR A 91 1.01 -9.37 -1.52
C THR A 91 1.71 -9.80 -0.23
N PHE A 92 1.73 -8.94 0.77
CA PHE A 92 2.33 -9.26 2.06
C PHE A 92 1.69 -10.49 2.72
N VAL A 93 0.36 -10.55 2.78
CA VAL A 93 -0.40 -11.64 3.44
C VAL A 93 -0.22 -12.98 2.74
N HIS A 94 -0.26 -13.00 1.40
CA HIS A 94 -0.32 -14.26 0.66
C HIS A 94 1.05 -14.81 0.25
N THR A 95 2.09 -13.97 0.24
CA THR A 95 3.37 -14.34 -0.37
C THR A 95 4.57 -14.09 0.53
N GLU A 96 4.44 -13.22 1.53
CA GLU A 96 5.55 -12.68 2.33
C GLU A 96 6.71 -12.08 1.48
N ASN A 97 6.47 -11.81 0.18
CA ASN A 97 7.47 -11.28 -0.73
C ASN A 97 7.70 -9.79 -0.47
N GLN A 98 8.80 -9.50 0.23
CA GLN A 98 9.16 -8.13 0.62
C GLN A 98 9.43 -7.23 -0.58
N ALA A 99 10.06 -7.75 -1.63
CA ALA A 99 10.43 -6.96 -2.80
C ALA A 99 9.17 -6.50 -3.56
N GLN A 100 8.22 -7.42 -3.78
CA GLN A 100 6.94 -7.08 -4.40
C GLN A 100 6.09 -6.18 -3.51
N THR A 101 6.05 -6.42 -2.19
CA THR A 101 5.34 -5.53 -1.25
C THR A 101 5.90 -4.10 -1.32
N SER A 102 7.23 -3.96 -1.33
CA SER A 102 7.93 -2.67 -1.40
C SER A 102 7.71 -1.97 -2.74
N MET A 103 7.57 -2.71 -3.84
CA MET A 103 7.21 -2.14 -5.15
C MET A 103 5.89 -1.37 -5.08
N TRP A 104 4.84 -1.95 -4.47
CA TRP A 104 3.55 -1.28 -4.30
C TRP A 104 3.65 -0.03 -3.39
N LEU A 105 4.43 -0.11 -2.31
CA LEU A 105 4.66 1.03 -1.42
C LEU A 105 5.43 2.15 -2.13
N GLN A 106 6.38 1.81 -3.00
CA GLN A 106 7.09 2.75 -3.84
C GLN A 106 6.16 3.45 -4.83
N SER A 107 5.19 2.75 -5.42
CA SER A 107 4.12 3.35 -6.24
C SER A 107 3.27 4.35 -5.44
N LEU A 108 2.88 4.00 -4.20
CA LEU A 108 2.17 4.94 -3.30
C LEU A 108 3.01 6.18 -2.99
N LYS A 109 4.31 6.00 -2.77
CA LYS A 109 5.26 7.11 -2.59
C LYS A 109 5.40 7.96 -3.85
N ASN A 110 5.32 7.36 -5.05
CA ASN A 110 5.31 8.09 -6.31
C ASN A 110 4.04 8.95 -6.43
N VAL A 111 2.85 8.41 -6.08
CA VAL A 111 1.62 9.21 -6.03
C VAL A 111 1.78 10.41 -5.09
N PHE A 112 2.33 10.21 -3.89
CA PHE A 112 2.63 11.32 -2.97
C PHE A 112 3.52 12.38 -3.63
N LYS A 113 4.63 11.97 -4.26
CA LYS A 113 5.58 12.90 -4.89
C LYS A 113 4.97 13.68 -6.06
N GLN A 114 4.09 13.06 -6.84
CA GLN A 114 3.47 13.70 -8.00
C GLN A 114 2.31 14.63 -7.63
N THR A 115 1.66 14.37 -6.49
CA THR A 115 0.55 15.19 -5.98
C THR A 115 1.01 16.37 -5.13
N TYR A 116 2.16 16.25 -4.47
CA TYR A 116 2.74 17.31 -3.67
C TYR A 116 3.55 18.31 -4.53
N PRO A 117 3.55 19.63 -4.23
CA PRO A 117 2.70 20.35 -3.28
C PRO A 117 1.37 20.85 -3.86
N ASP A 118 1.25 20.99 -5.18
CA ASP A 118 0.22 21.84 -5.80
C ASP A 118 -0.98 21.06 -6.38
N ASN A 119 -0.94 19.72 -6.33
CA ASN A 119 -1.88 18.82 -7.01
C ASN A 119 -2.74 17.97 -6.05
N ASP A 120 -2.65 18.16 -4.73
CA ASP A 120 -3.45 17.40 -3.76
C ASP A 120 -4.85 17.99 -3.55
N ARG A 121 -5.68 17.90 -4.60
CA ARG A 121 -7.11 18.25 -4.52
C ARG A 121 -8.00 17.04 -4.23
N THR A 122 -7.40 15.86 -4.02
CA THR A 122 -8.07 14.55 -4.08
C THR A 122 -7.78 13.66 -2.87
N GLU A 123 -7.20 14.26 -1.82
CA GLU A 123 -6.71 13.60 -0.61
C GLU A 123 -5.66 12.49 -0.88
N ALA A 124 -5.09 12.43 -2.09
CA ALA A 124 -4.15 11.41 -2.50
C ALA A 124 -2.87 11.41 -1.64
N ILE A 125 -2.42 12.57 -1.16
CA ILE A 125 -1.34 12.66 -0.16
C ILE A 125 -1.76 11.97 1.14
N GLY A 126 -2.97 12.25 1.62
CA GLY A 126 -3.48 11.66 2.86
C GLY A 126 -3.67 10.14 2.73
N LYS A 127 -4.20 9.70 1.58
CA LYS A 127 -4.45 8.29 1.27
C LYS A 127 -3.16 7.51 1.09
N SER A 128 -2.18 8.02 0.36
CA SER A 128 -0.86 7.36 0.22
C SER A 128 -0.21 7.09 1.57
N VAL A 129 -0.09 8.09 2.45
CA VAL A 129 0.47 7.90 3.81
C VAL A 129 -0.35 6.89 4.63
N LYS A 130 -1.68 6.96 4.54
CA LYS A 130 -2.59 6.07 5.26
C LYS A 130 -2.43 4.60 4.80
N GLU A 131 -2.37 4.37 3.50
CA GLU A 131 -2.24 3.02 2.94
C GLU A 131 -0.85 2.42 3.21
N ILE A 132 0.22 3.22 3.12
CA ILE A 132 1.58 2.79 3.55
C ILE A 132 1.55 2.38 5.03
N ASN A 133 1.00 3.24 5.90
CA ASN A 133 0.87 2.95 7.33
C ASN A 133 0.10 1.66 7.60
N ARG A 134 -0.97 1.38 6.85
CA ARG A 134 -1.74 0.13 6.99
C ARG A 134 -0.88 -1.10 6.70
N THR A 135 -0.05 -1.07 5.66
CA THR A 135 0.88 -2.18 5.36
C THR A 135 1.96 -2.32 6.43
N VAL A 136 2.54 -1.22 6.89
CA VAL A 136 3.56 -1.27 7.96
C VAL A 136 2.99 -1.86 9.25
N VAL A 137 1.78 -1.44 9.65
CA VAL A 137 1.11 -1.97 10.84
C VAL A 137 0.75 -3.43 10.67
N LEU A 138 0.28 -3.84 9.48
CA LEU A 138 0.01 -5.24 9.18
C LEU A 138 1.27 -6.11 9.36
N SER A 139 2.44 -5.61 8.98
CA SER A 139 3.71 -6.32 9.21
C SER A 139 4.05 -6.48 10.69
N LEU A 140 3.57 -5.60 11.57
CA LEU A 140 3.77 -5.71 13.02
C LEU A 140 2.76 -6.63 13.70
N GLU A 141 1.57 -6.79 13.12
CA GLU A 141 0.44 -7.51 13.73
C GLU A 141 0.38 -8.99 13.32
N GLN A 142 1.12 -9.42 12.30
CA GLN A 142 1.18 -10.84 11.95
C GLN A 142 1.94 -11.65 13.01
N GLU A 143 1.30 -12.73 13.49
CA GLU A 143 1.86 -13.72 14.43
C GLU A 143 2.90 -14.65 13.77
N THR A 144 3.95 -14.07 13.17
CA THR A 144 5.07 -14.84 12.60
C THR A 144 6.40 -14.36 13.19
N ASP A 145 7.46 -15.19 13.12
CA ASP A 145 8.83 -14.87 13.56
C ASP A 145 9.46 -13.65 12.82
N ILE A 146 8.69 -12.98 11.96
CA ILE A 146 9.15 -12.04 10.96
C ILE A 146 8.59 -10.64 11.15
N GLY A 147 7.62 -10.43 12.04
CA GLY A 147 6.87 -9.17 12.11
C GLY A 147 7.75 -7.94 12.38
N THR A 148 8.61 -8.00 13.41
CA THR A 148 9.57 -6.91 13.69
C THR A 148 10.69 -6.79 12.65
N ASN A 149 11.01 -7.87 11.95
CA ASN A 149 12.07 -7.90 10.95
C ASN A 149 11.66 -7.14 9.69
N HIS A 150 10.37 -7.18 9.34
CA HIS A 150 9.82 -6.49 8.17
C HIS A 150 9.47 -5.02 8.43
N TYR A 151 9.18 -4.66 9.68
CA TYR A 151 8.79 -3.30 10.05
C TYR A 151 9.75 -2.23 9.50
N TRP A 152 11.05 -2.42 9.70
CA TRP A 152 12.06 -1.43 9.31
C TRP A 152 12.10 -1.20 7.81
N ILE A 153 11.91 -2.26 7.02
CA ILE A 153 11.91 -2.23 5.56
C ILE A 153 10.80 -1.30 5.07
N TYR A 154 9.56 -1.50 5.53
CA TYR A 154 8.42 -0.73 5.06
C TYR A 154 8.29 0.66 5.72
N SER A 155 8.77 0.81 6.96
CA SER A 155 8.71 2.09 7.67
C SER A 155 9.52 3.20 6.97
N GLY A 156 10.54 2.83 6.18
CA GLY A 156 11.37 3.75 5.40
C GLY A 156 10.57 4.60 4.41
N ASP A 157 9.45 4.09 3.88
CA ASP A 157 8.62 4.86 2.96
C ASP A 157 7.93 6.05 3.63
N ILE A 158 7.44 5.88 4.87
CA ILE A 158 6.88 7.01 5.64
C ILE A 158 7.99 7.99 6.03
N GLU A 159 9.18 7.49 6.34
CA GLU A 159 10.35 8.33 6.68
C GLU A 159 10.78 9.20 5.52
N ASP A 160 10.85 8.64 4.32
CA ASP A 160 11.16 9.40 3.11
C ASP A 160 10.10 10.47 2.83
N ILE A 161 8.82 10.15 2.97
CA ILE A 161 7.72 11.12 2.81
C ILE A 161 7.85 12.24 3.85
N ALA A 162 8.14 11.90 5.11
CA ALA A 162 8.32 12.89 6.18
C ALA A 162 9.53 13.79 5.90
N LYS A 163 10.65 13.25 5.41
CA LYS A 163 11.82 14.03 4.99
C LYS A 163 11.49 15.00 3.86
N ILE A 164 10.72 14.56 2.85
CA ILE A 164 10.27 15.43 1.76
C ILE A 164 9.38 16.55 2.32
N GLY A 165 8.42 16.22 3.18
CA GLY A 165 7.56 17.20 3.82
C GLY A 165 8.34 18.22 4.66
N ALA A 166 9.33 17.76 5.43
CA ALA A 166 10.17 18.62 6.28
C ALA A 166 11.02 19.60 5.45
N ARG A 167 11.68 19.11 4.40
CA ARG A 167 12.50 19.94 3.50
C ARG A 167 11.71 21.08 2.86
N ASN A 168 10.42 20.88 2.64
CA ASN A 168 9.54 21.85 1.99
C ASN A 168 8.58 22.55 2.97
N ALA A 169 8.82 22.47 4.28
CA ALA A 169 7.96 23.06 5.32
C ALA A 169 6.46 22.69 5.22
N ALA A 170 6.16 21.48 4.74
CA ALA A 170 4.82 20.99 4.46
C ALA A 170 4.10 20.49 5.71
N ILE A 171 3.41 21.38 6.43
CA ILE A 171 2.81 21.04 7.74
C ILE A 171 1.77 19.92 7.65
N PHE A 172 0.98 19.84 6.57
CA PHE A 172 -0.10 18.85 6.44
C PHE A 172 0.43 17.41 6.26
N PRO A 173 1.30 17.11 5.26
CA PRO A 173 1.96 15.81 5.16
C PRO A 173 2.68 15.40 6.46
N LEU A 174 3.40 16.35 7.09
CA LEU A 174 4.10 16.08 8.35
C LEU A 174 3.17 15.65 9.48
N ARG A 175 2.00 16.27 9.61
CA ARG A 175 0.98 15.86 10.58
C ARG A 175 0.45 14.45 10.31
N LYS A 176 0.27 14.08 9.03
CA LYS A 176 -0.15 12.72 8.64
C LYS A 176 0.92 11.69 9.00
N CYS A 177 2.20 11.95 8.66
CA CYS A 177 3.32 11.09 9.04
C CYS A 177 3.45 10.96 10.56
N LEU A 178 3.30 12.05 11.32
CA LEU A 178 3.32 12.00 12.78
C LEU A 178 2.20 11.11 13.34
N GLY A 179 0.99 11.20 12.76
CA GLY A 179 -0.12 10.31 13.10
C GLY A 179 0.22 8.84 12.85
N ALA A 180 0.81 8.53 11.69
CA ALA A 180 1.27 7.19 11.34
C ALA A 180 2.33 6.67 12.33
N TYR A 181 3.36 7.45 12.64
CA TYR A 181 4.40 7.06 13.59
C TYR A 181 3.87 6.79 15.00
N ARG A 182 2.90 7.60 15.47
CA ARG A 182 2.25 7.34 16.76
C ARG A 182 1.52 6.00 16.76
N TRP A 183 0.86 5.67 15.65
CA TRP A 183 0.18 4.39 15.53
C TRP A 183 1.15 3.21 15.41
N HIS A 184 2.23 3.36 14.65
CA HIS A 184 3.31 2.38 14.58
C HIS A 184 3.89 2.08 15.97
N PHE A 185 4.12 3.12 16.78
CA PHE A 185 4.62 2.95 18.15
C PHE A 185 3.67 2.12 19.03
N ILE A 186 2.36 2.37 18.93
CA ILE A 186 1.34 1.61 19.64
C ILE A 186 1.33 0.15 19.17
N ALA A 187 1.31 -0.07 17.85
CA ALA A 187 1.32 -1.42 17.26
C ALA A 187 2.57 -2.21 17.66
N MET A 188 3.75 -1.61 17.57
CA MET A 188 5.02 -2.21 17.98
C MET A 188 5.04 -2.56 19.47
N SER A 189 4.54 -1.68 20.32
CA SER A 189 4.44 -1.93 21.76
C SER A 189 3.53 -3.11 22.06
N ASN A 190 2.40 -3.21 21.36
CA ASN A 190 1.46 -4.33 21.50
C ASN A 190 2.07 -5.65 21.04
N ALA A 191 2.77 -5.65 19.89
CA ALA A 191 3.46 -6.82 19.36
C ALA A 191 4.51 -7.35 20.35
N LEU A 192 5.36 -6.47 20.90
CA LEU A 192 6.37 -6.86 21.90
C LEU A 192 5.75 -7.42 23.20
N ILE A 193 4.61 -6.90 23.63
CA ILE A 193 3.88 -7.44 24.79
C ILE A 193 3.33 -8.82 24.48
N ALA A 194 2.79 -9.04 23.27
CA ALA A 194 2.27 -10.33 22.83
C ALA A 194 3.38 -11.39 22.78
N ASP A 195 4.52 -11.07 22.15
CA ASP A 195 5.70 -11.95 22.11
C ASP A 195 6.15 -12.35 23.52
N ARG A 196 6.27 -11.37 24.43
CA ARG A 196 6.67 -11.67 25.81
C ARG A 196 5.71 -12.62 26.52
N ARG A 197 4.40 -12.51 26.27
CA ARG A 197 3.40 -13.45 26.80
C ARG A 197 3.55 -14.85 26.20
N TYR A 198 3.84 -14.94 24.90
CA TYR A 198 4.11 -16.20 24.22
C TYR A 198 5.35 -16.91 24.79
N PHE A 199 6.45 -16.19 25.01
CA PHE A 199 7.64 -16.76 25.65
C PHE A 199 7.37 -17.24 27.08
N GLN A 200 6.63 -16.47 27.89
CA GLN A 200 6.27 -16.89 29.25
C GLN A 200 5.38 -18.14 29.28
N SER A 201 4.42 -18.25 28.36
CA SER A 201 3.55 -19.42 28.28
C SER A 201 4.33 -20.67 27.87
N GLN A 202 5.21 -20.59 26.86
CA GLN A 202 6.06 -21.71 26.45
C GLN A 202 6.98 -22.22 27.57
N VAL A 203 7.60 -21.31 28.33
CA VAL A 203 8.42 -21.70 29.49
C VAL A 203 7.58 -22.45 30.53
N ASN A 204 6.38 -21.96 30.83
CA ASN A 204 5.48 -22.61 31.78
C ASN A 204 5.01 -23.99 31.32
N TYR A 205 4.69 -24.16 30.02
CA TYR A 205 4.35 -25.47 29.45
C TYR A 205 5.53 -26.45 29.49
N THR A 206 6.74 -25.97 29.22
CA THR A 206 7.96 -26.80 29.24
C THR A 206 8.26 -27.27 30.67
N VAL A 207 8.16 -26.39 31.67
CA VAL A 207 8.33 -26.74 33.09
C VAL A 207 7.25 -27.71 33.57
N ALA A 208 5.99 -27.51 33.15
CA ALA A 208 4.90 -28.43 33.48
C ALA A 208 5.06 -29.82 32.84
N GLY A 209 5.53 -29.89 31.59
CA GLY A 209 5.80 -31.14 30.88
C GLY A 209 6.99 -31.93 31.43
N ILE A 210 8.01 -31.24 31.96
CA ILE A 210 9.11 -31.89 32.69
C ILE A 210 8.58 -32.49 34.00
N HIS A 211 7.68 -31.80 34.71
CA HIS A 211 7.13 -32.33 35.98
C HIS A 211 6.20 -33.54 35.83
N THR A 212 5.59 -33.78 34.66
CA THR A 212 4.78 -34.97 34.40
C THR A 212 5.59 -36.19 33.96
N GLN A 213 6.83 -36.04 33.50
CA GLN A 213 7.71 -37.18 33.15
C GLN A 213 8.47 -37.78 34.36
N TYR A 214 8.41 -37.14 35.53
CA TYR A 214 9.05 -37.58 36.78
C TYR A 214 8.05 -38.02 37.87
N LYS A 215 6.89 -38.55 37.47
CA LYS A 215 5.94 -39.24 38.35
C LYS A 215 5.68 -40.65 37.83
#